data_AF-A0A7C7T3A0-F1
#
_entry.id   AF-A0A7C7T3A0-F1
#
_cell.length_a   1.000
_cell.length_b   1.000
_cell.length_c   1.000
_cell.angle_alpha   90.00
_cell.angle_beta   90.00
_cell.angle_gamma   90.00
#
_symmetry.space_group_name_H-M   'P 1'
#
loop_
_entity.id
_entity.type
_entity.pdbx_description
1 polymer ?
#
loop_
_entity_poly.entity_id
_entity_poly.type
_entity_poly.pdbx_seq_one_letter_code
_entity_poly.pdbx_strand_id
1 'polypeptide(L)'
;MYQKLVLKNSTILHIGIDDTDSPKGMCTTFLSYKIVKFLEKQKTEFVDYPSLIRFNPNIPWKTRGNGAVRLTIKTRNPNKIKKEIIQFITNYSDTKNGANPGLVFFQNQSIPQSFHKFSRLALWKLISRKTAKDFISNNKIDSFYLGNGQGLVGAIGAIGYKFSDHTFEL
;
A
#
# COMPACT_ATOMS: atom_id res chain seq x y z
N MET A 1 33.55 0.08 -7.64
CA MET A 1 33.05 1.32 -7.00
C MET A 1 32.03 1.96 -7.95
N TYR A 2 30.78 1.47 -7.96
CA TYR A 2 29.73 1.99 -8.85
C TYR A 2 29.16 3.27 -8.25
N GLN A 3 29.47 4.40 -8.87
CA GLN A 3 28.89 5.70 -8.53
C GLN A 3 27.39 5.62 -8.85
N LYS A 4 26.55 5.61 -7.81
CA LYS A 4 25.08 5.72 -7.94
C LYS A 4 24.79 6.98 -8.75
N LEU A 5 24.37 6.82 -10.00
CA LEU A 5 23.85 7.91 -10.82
C LEU A 5 22.73 8.58 -10.02
N VAL A 6 23.02 9.75 -9.45
CA VAL A 6 22.01 10.57 -8.78
C VAL A 6 21.03 11.00 -9.86
N LEU A 7 19.90 10.30 -9.92
CA LEU A 7 18.82 10.58 -10.85
C LEU A 7 18.29 12.01 -10.57
N LYS A 8 18.79 13.01 -11.31
CA LYS A 8 18.13 14.32 -11.37
C LYS A 8 16.65 14.10 -11.77
N ASN A 9 15.74 14.76 -11.04
CA ASN A 9 14.27 14.76 -11.22
C ASN A 9 13.49 13.47 -10.89
N SER A 10 14.04 12.57 -10.08
CA SER A 10 13.25 11.43 -9.54
C SER A 10 12.59 11.78 -8.21
N THR A 11 11.41 11.22 -7.96
CA THR A 11 10.65 11.36 -6.70
C THR A 11 10.53 10.01 -5.98
N ILE A 12 10.35 10.05 -4.66
CA ILE A 12 9.99 8.87 -3.86
C ILE A 12 8.47 8.73 -3.86
N LEU A 13 8.00 7.54 -4.20
CA LEU A 13 6.59 7.16 -4.19
C LEU A 13 6.40 5.98 -3.22
N HIS A 14 5.62 6.21 -2.18
CA HIS A 14 5.13 5.18 -1.28
C HIS A 14 3.77 4.67 -1.78
N ILE A 15 3.62 3.35 -1.84
CA ILE A 15 2.43 2.68 -2.39
C ILE A 15 1.91 1.74 -1.30
N GLY A 16 0.70 2.00 -0.80
CA GLY A 16 -0.01 1.13 0.14
C GLY A 16 -1.08 0.33 -0.58
N ILE A 17 -1.14 -0.98 -0.32
CA ILE A 17 -2.06 -1.92 -0.97
C ILE A 17 -2.69 -2.80 0.11
N ASP A 18 -4.01 -2.95 0.08
CA ASP A 18 -4.73 -3.78 1.06
C ASP A 18 -6.07 -4.30 0.49
N ASP A 19 -6.60 -5.32 1.15
CA ASP A 19 -7.96 -5.88 0.96
C ASP A 19 -8.24 -6.29 -0.51
N THR A 20 -7.25 -6.90 -1.17
CA THR A 20 -7.37 -7.36 -2.56
C THR A 20 -7.87 -8.81 -2.69
N ASP A 21 -7.85 -9.55 -1.59
CA ASP A 21 -8.21 -10.96 -1.49
C ASP A 21 -9.54 -11.18 -0.79
N SER A 22 -10.11 -12.37 -1.00
CA SER A 22 -11.34 -12.81 -0.36
C SER A 22 -11.15 -14.20 0.26
N PRO A 23 -12.09 -14.67 1.11
CA PRO A 23 -12.07 -16.05 1.60
C PRO A 23 -12.07 -17.12 0.49
N LYS A 24 -12.50 -16.77 -0.73
CA LYS A 24 -12.60 -17.68 -1.87
C LYS A 24 -11.35 -17.70 -2.75
N GLY A 25 -10.44 -16.74 -2.61
CA GLY A 25 -9.22 -16.70 -3.41
C GLY A 25 -8.50 -15.37 -3.42
N MET A 26 -7.41 -15.34 -4.21
CA MET A 26 -6.41 -14.27 -4.26
C MET A 26 -5.65 -14.07 -2.94
N CYS A 27 -4.63 -13.22 -2.99
CA CYS A 27 -3.85 -12.83 -1.82
C CYS A 27 -3.21 -11.47 -2.08
N THR A 28 -3.30 -10.55 -1.10
CA THR A 28 -2.69 -9.22 -1.20
C THR A 28 -1.18 -9.26 -1.44
N THR A 29 -0.46 -10.23 -0.84
CA THR A 29 0.97 -10.41 -1.12
C THR A 29 1.24 -10.95 -2.52
N PHE A 30 0.41 -11.86 -3.05
CA PHE A 30 0.55 -12.36 -4.42
C PHE A 30 0.31 -11.27 -5.48
N LEU A 31 -0.72 -10.45 -5.30
CA LEU A 31 -0.95 -9.30 -6.19
C LEU A 31 0.21 -8.30 -6.10
N SER A 32 0.69 -8.03 -4.89
CA SER A 32 1.87 -7.18 -4.67
C SER A 32 3.13 -7.74 -5.33
N TYR A 33 3.34 -9.06 -5.29
CA TYR A 33 4.44 -9.72 -6.01
C TYR A 33 4.35 -9.51 -7.53
N LYS A 34 3.16 -9.60 -8.13
CA LYS A 34 2.97 -9.29 -9.56
C LYS A 34 3.34 -7.85 -9.88
N ILE A 35 2.95 -6.90 -9.03
CA ILE A 35 3.33 -5.48 -9.17
C ILE A 35 4.85 -5.33 -9.06
N VAL A 36 5.50 -5.98 -8.09
CA VAL A 36 6.96 -5.96 -7.95
C VAL A 36 7.64 -6.47 -9.22
N LYS A 37 7.21 -7.63 -9.76
CA LYS A 37 7.76 -8.18 -11.00
C LYS A 37 7.57 -7.25 -12.20
N PHE A 38 6.45 -6.54 -12.26
CA PHE A 38 6.24 -5.50 -13.27
C PHE A 38 7.24 -4.34 -13.10
N LEU A 39 7.40 -3.83 -11.87
CA LEU A 39 8.32 -2.72 -11.58
C LEU A 39 9.79 -3.08 -11.83
N GLU A 40 10.19 -4.32 -11.50
CA GLU A 40 11.52 -4.88 -11.81
C GLU A 40 11.78 -4.89 -13.32
N LYS A 41 10.80 -5.34 -14.13
CA LYS A 41 10.92 -5.30 -15.61
C LYS A 41 11.08 -3.88 -16.15
N GLN A 42 10.49 -2.89 -15.47
CA GLN A 42 10.68 -1.46 -15.80
C GLN A 42 12.00 -0.88 -15.25
N LYS A 43 12.85 -1.69 -14.61
CA LYS A 43 14.09 -1.28 -13.94
C LYS A 43 13.85 -0.15 -12.92
N THR A 44 12.72 -0.21 -12.22
CA THR A 44 12.38 0.76 -11.17
C THR A 44 13.28 0.55 -9.96
N GLU A 45 13.84 1.63 -9.41
CA GLU A 45 14.66 1.58 -8.20
C GLU A 45 13.75 1.45 -6.98
N PHE A 46 13.92 0.37 -6.20
CA PHE A 46 13.27 0.21 -4.90
C PHE A 46 14.11 0.91 -3.82
N VAL A 47 13.45 1.62 -2.91
CA VAL A 47 14.12 2.25 -1.76
C VAL A 47 14.46 1.21 -0.69
N ASP A 48 13.60 0.20 -0.55
CA ASP A 48 13.76 -0.92 0.39
C ASP A 48 12.90 -2.11 -0.10
N TYR A 49 12.97 -3.24 0.60
CA TYR A 49 12.12 -4.40 0.36
C TYR A 49 10.62 -4.06 0.54
N PRO A 50 9.71 -4.77 -0.16
CA PRO A 50 8.29 -4.75 0.15
C PRO A 50 8.05 -5.03 1.63
N SER A 51 7.26 -4.18 2.29
CA SER A 51 6.93 -4.36 3.70
C SER A 51 5.53 -4.98 3.82
N LEU A 52 5.39 -6.07 4.59
CA LEU A 52 4.10 -6.63 4.99
C LEU A 52 3.78 -6.16 6.42
N ILE A 53 2.68 -5.43 6.59
CA ILE A 53 2.24 -4.89 7.88
C ILE A 53 0.99 -5.65 8.30
N ARG A 54 1.04 -6.32 9.45
CA ARG A 54 -0.13 -6.98 10.06
C ARG A 54 -0.80 -6.05 11.06
N PHE A 55 -2.08 -5.79 10.85
CA PHE A 55 -2.92 -5.00 11.77
C PHE A 55 -3.63 -5.88 12.80
N ASN A 56 -4.44 -5.25 13.66
CA ASN A 56 -5.15 -5.91 14.75
C ASN A 56 -5.84 -7.21 14.26
N PRO A 57 -5.46 -8.39 14.76
CA PRO A 57 -6.06 -9.65 14.31
C PRO A 57 -7.49 -9.81 14.80
N ASN A 58 -8.02 -8.97 15.70
CA ASN A 58 -9.37 -9.11 16.26
C ASN A 58 -10.45 -8.33 15.49
N ILE A 59 -10.13 -7.77 14.32
CA ILE A 59 -11.09 -7.00 13.52
C ILE A 59 -12.13 -7.94 12.88
N PRO A 60 -13.45 -7.71 13.04
CA PRO A 60 -14.49 -8.65 12.61
C PRO A 60 -14.53 -8.93 11.10
N TRP A 61 -14.17 -7.93 10.29
CA TRP A 61 -14.23 -8.00 8.82
C TRP A 61 -12.84 -8.21 8.17
N LYS A 62 -11.87 -8.71 8.93
CA LYS A 62 -10.54 -9.02 8.41
C LYS A 62 -10.58 -10.14 7.36
N THR A 63 -9.70 -10.07 6.37
CA THR A 63 -9.24 -11.27 5.65
C THR A 63 -8.23 -12.03 6.52
N ARG A 64 -7.85 -13.25 6.12
CA ARG A 64 -6.88 -14.04 6.90
C ARG A 64 -5.57 -13.25 7.06
N GLY A 65 -5.15 -13.02 8.31
CA GLY A 65 -3.89 -12.34 8.65
C GLY A 65 -3.96 -10.81 8.76
N ASN A 66 -5.04 -10.16 8.30
CA ASN A 66 -5.24 -8.70 8.33
C ASN A 66 -3.99 -7.90 7.89
N GLY A 67 -3.41 -8.29 6.76
CA GLY A 67 -2.12 -7.80 6.29
C GLY A 67 -2.24 -6.88 5.08
N ALA A 68 -1.55 -5.74 5.14
CA ALA A 68 -1.40 -4.81 4.01
C ALA A 68 0.07 -4.71 3.58
N VAL A 69 0.29 -4.32 2.33
CA VAL A 69 1.64 -4.21 1.76
C VAL A 69 2.00 -2.75 1.49
N ARG A 70 3.24 -2.39 1.82
CA ARG A 70 3.87 -1.13 1.42
C ARG A 70 5.01 -1.41 0.45
N LEU A 71 5.02 -0.72 -0.69
CA LEU A 71 6.17 -0.59 -1.57
C LEU A 71 6.70 0.84 -1.50
N THR A 72 8.02 1.02 -1.54
CA THR A 72 8.64 2.35 -1.67
C THR A 72 9.62 2.34 -2.82
N ILE A 73 9.37 3.18 -3.82
CA ILE A 73 10.16 3.24 -5.05
C ILE A 73 10.63 4.65 -5.36
N LYS A 74 11.67 4.75 -6.16
CA LYS A 74 12.15 5.99 -6.74
C LYS A 74 11.87 5.98 -8.25
N THR A 75 11.18 7.00 -8.74
CA THR A 75 10.74 7.04 -10.14
C THR A 75 10.74 8.46 -10.72
N ARG A 76 10.90 8.57 -12.04
CA ARG A 76 10.71 9.81 -12.80
C ARG A 76 9.30 9.95 -13.38
N ASN A 77 8.54 8.86 -13.42
CA ASN A 77 7.21 8.83 -14.02
C ASN A 77 6.19 8.19 -13.07
N PRO A 78 5.86 8.87 -11.94
CA PRO A 78 4.93 8.34 -10.95
C PRO A 78 3.54 8.10 -11.55
N ASN A 79 3.07 8.97 -12.45
CA ASN A 79 1.72 8.86 -13.03
C ASN A 79 1.55 7.60 -13.89
N LYS A 80 2.56 7.23 -14.70
CA LYS A 80 2.55 5.97 -15.44
C LYS A 80 2.46 4.77 -14.48
N ILE A 81 3.31 4.75 -13.45
CA ILE A 81 3.30 3.66 -12.45
C ILE A 81 1.95 3.56 -11.74
N LYS A 82 1.39 4.69 -11.29
CA LYS A 82 0.08 4.74 -10.64
C LYS A 82 -1.01 4.11 -11.53
N LYS A 83 -1.06 4.51 -12.81
CA LYS A 83 -2.04 3.99 -13.77
C LYS A 83 -1.94 2.47 -13.96
N GLU A 84 -0.72 1.96 -14.12
CA GLU A 84 -0.47 0.53 -14.30
C GLU A 84 -0.88 -0.27 -13.05
N ILE A 85 -0.52 0.21 -11.85
CA ILE A 85 -0.90 -0.45 -10.59
C ILE A 85 -2.42 -0.45 -10.40
N ILE A 86 -3.11 0.64 -10.75
CA ILE A 86 -4.59 0.68 -10.74
C ILE A 86 -5.17 -0.42 -11.65
N GLN A 87 -4.57 -0.66 -12.83
CA GLN A 87 -5.00 -1.75 -13.71
C GLN A 87 -4.73 -3.12 -13.10
N PHE A 88 -3.58 -3.35 -12.45
CA PHE A 88 -3.33 -4.59 -11.71
C PHE A 88 -4.41 -4.83 -10.64
N ILE A 89 -4.72 -3.84 -9.83
CA ILE A 89 -5.74 -3.95 -8.79
C ILE A 89 -7.11 -4.25 -9.41
N THR A 90 -7.47 -3.59 -10.51
CA THR A 90 -8.75 -3.76 -11.18
C THR A 90 -8.90 -5.17 -11.77
N ASN A 91 -7.83 -5.72 -12.34
CA ASN A 91 -7.87 -6.99 -13.06
C ASN A 91 -7.73 -8.22 -12.16
N TYR A 92 -7.05 -8.09 -11.02
CA TYR A 92 -6.68 -9.23 -10.17
C TYR A 92 -7.39 -9.30 -8.83
N SER A 93 -8.03 -8.22 -8.36
CA SER A 93 -8.70 -8.24 -7.06
C SER A 93 -10.00 -9.04 -7.09
N ASP A 94 -10.27 -9.78 -6.02
CA ASP A 94 -11.43 -10.66 -5.94
C ASP A 94 -12.71 -9.95 -5.47
N THR A 95 -13.03 -8.83 -6.11
CA THR A 95 -14.12 -7.93 -5.72
C THR A 95 -15.50 -8.59 -5.77
N LYS A 96 -15.69 -9.53 -6.70
CA LYS A 96 -16.93 -10.33 -6.83
C LYS A 96 -17.21 -11.21 -5.61
N ASN A 97 -16.19 -11.52 -4.82
CA ASN A 97 -16.29 -12.39 -3.64
C ASN A 97 -16.07 -11.64 -2.32
N GLY A 98 -16.12 -10.31 -2.34
CA GLY A 98 -16.19 -9.49 -1.13
C GLY A 98 -14.94 -8.69 -0.79
N ALA A 99 -13.87 -8.78 -1.59
CA ALA A 99 -12.70 -7.91 -1.43
C ALA A 99 -13.07 -6.43 -1.63
N ASN A 100 -12.52 -5.52 -0.82
CA ASN A 100 -12.67 -4.07 -1.01
C ASN A 100 -11.30 -3.37 -1.17
N PRO A 101 -10.63 -3.59 -2.32
CA PRO A 101 -9.26 -3.14 -2.56
C PRO A 101 -9.07 -1.68 -2.25
N GLY A 102 -8.02 -1.37 -1.50
CA GLY A 102 -7.55 -0.01 -1.27
C GLY A 102 -6.14 0.17 -1.79
N LEU A 103 -5.93 1.27 -2.50
CA LEU A 103 -4.64 1.68 -3.04
C LEU A 103 -4.38 3.14 -2.68
N VAL A 104 -3.23 3.40 -2.07
CA VAL A 104 -2.83 4.75 -1.65
C VAL A 104 -1.45 5.04 -2.21
N PHE A 105 -1.30 6.22 -2.79
CA PHE A 105 -0.06 6.72 -3.34
C PHE A 105 0.35 8.00 -2.61
N PHE A 106 1.51 7.97 -1.98
CA PHE A 106 2.04 9.13 -1.28
C PHE A 106 3.42 9.49 -1.82
N GLN A 107 3.52 10.65 -2.46
CA GLN A 107 4.74 11.12 -3.11
C GLN A 107 5.44 12.16 -2.22
N ASN A 108 6.43 11.73 -1.46
CA ASN A 108 7.23 12.61 -0.61
C ASN A 108 8.54 11.92 -0.24
N GLN A 109 9.56 12.69 0.14
CA GLN A 109 10.83 12.17 0.64
C GLN A 109 10.70 11.53 2.02
N SER A 110 9.76 12.03 2.83
CA SER A 110 9.50 11.53 4.19
C SER A 110 8.01 11.39 4.43
N ILE A 111 7.65 10.44 5.30
CA ILE A 111 6.26 10.18 5.69
C ILE A 111 5.91 11.11 6.87
N PRO A 112 4.88 11.97 6.76
CA PRO A 112 4.49 12.88 7.83
C PRO A 112 3.98 12.17 9.08
N GLN A 113 4.06 12.85 10.23
CA GLN A 113 3.58 12.33 11.51
C GLN A 113 2.08 11.96 11.51
N SER A 114 1.27 12.58 10.64
CA SER A 114 -0.15 12.25 10.48
C SER A 114 -0.36 10.79 10.03
N PHE A 115 0.46 10.29 9.10
CA PHE A 115 0.44 8.90 8.66
C PHE A 115 0.86 7.95 9.77
N HIS A 116 1.93 8.27 10.50
CA HIS A 116 2.38 7.47 11.64
C HIS A 116 1.32 7.38 12.74
N LYS A 117 0.63 8.50 13.03
CA LYS A 117 -0.49 8.52 13.98
C LYS A 117 -1.66 7.65 13.48
N PHE A 118 -2.00 7.74 12.19
CA PHE A 118 -3.05 6.90 11.59
C PHE A 118 -2.69 5.42 11.68
N SER A 119 -1.49 5.03 11.28
CA SER A 119 -0.99 3.65 11.33
C SER A 119 -1.04 3.09 12.74
N ARG A 120 -0.55 3.85 13.73
CA ARG A 120 -0.63 3.45 15.14
C ARG A 120 -2.06 3.23 15.60
N LEU A 121 -3.02 4.05 15.17
CA LEU A 121 -4.43 3.82 15.49
C LEU A 121 -4.96 2.55 14.81
N ALA A 122 -4.59 2.29 13.56
CA ALA A 122 -5.02 1.12 12.79
C ALA A 122 -4.54 -0.20 13.40
N LEU A 123 -3.40 -0.20 14.10
CA LEU A 123 -2.85 -1.37 14.80
C LEU A 123 -3.70 -1.82 16.00
N TRP A 124 -4.41 -0.91 16.66
CA TRP A 124 -5.06 -1.19 17.94
C TRP A 124 -6.57 -0.92 17.93
N LYS A 125 -7.05 -0.06 17.05
CA LYS A 125 -8.44 0.42 17.04
C LYS A 125 -9.13 0.14 15.72
N LEU A 126 -10.46 0.04 15.82
CA LEU A 126 -11.36 0.01 14.67
C LEU A 126 -11.39 1.40 14.03
N ILE A 127 -10.81 1.55 12.83
CA ILE A 127 -10.91 2.79 12.05
C ILE A 127 -12.04 2.68 11.05
N SER A 128 -12.91 3.69 11.02
CA SER A 128 -14.01 3.74 10.07
C SER A 128 -13.53 4.10 8.65
N ARG A 129 -14.24 3.59 7.64
CA ARG A 129 -14.03 3.96 6.23
C ARG A 129 -14.12 5.48 6.01
N LYS A 130 -15.02 6.16 6.73
CA LYS A 130 -15.17 7.62 6.67
C LYS A 130 -13.87 8.30 7.12
N THR A 131 -13.30 7.87 8.25
CA THR A 131 -12.01 8.39 8.75
C THR A 131 -10.88 8.23 7.74
N ALA A 132 -10.81 7.10 7.03
CA ALA A 132 -9.82 6.90 5.97
C ALA A 132 -10.03 7.84 4.77
N LYS A 133 -11.27 8.01 4.31
CA LYS A 133 -11.62 8.93 3.21
C LYS A 133 -11.37 10.39 3.58
N ASP A 134 -11.72 10.80 4.80
CA ASP A 134 -11.45 12.14 5.33
C ASP A 134 -9.94 12.38 5.42
N PHE A 135 -9.15 11.38 5.86
CA PHE A 135 -7.70 11.47 5.90
C PHE A 135 -7.11 11.70 4.49
N ILE A 136 -7.56 10.95 3.50
CA ILE A 136 -7.14 11.10 2.10
C ILE A 136 -7.46 12.51 1.58
N SER A 137 -8.69 12.97 1.77
CA SER A 137 -9.16 14.28 1.31
C SER A 137 -8.37 15.43 1.96
N ASN A 138 -8.25 15.42 3.29
CA ASN A 138 -7.59 16.48 4.05
C ASN A 138 -6.09 16.60 3.75
N ASN A 139 -5.45 15.49 3.37
CA ASN A 139 -4.02 15.45 3.03
C ASN A 139 -3.76 15.48 1.52
N LYS A 140 -4.80 15.60 0.67
CA LYS A 140 -4.72 15.60 -0.80
C LYS A 140 -3.93 14.40 -1.35
N ILE A 141 -4.21 13.21 -0.82
CA ILE A 141 -3.49 11.99 -1.15
C ILE A 141 -4.11 11.34 -2.39
N ASP A 142 -3.27 10.92 -3.33
CA ASP A 142 -3.71 10.14 -4.48
C ASP A 142 -4.14 8.74 -4.02
N SER A 143 -5.34 8.32 -4.37
CA SER A 143 -5.87 7.02 -3.96
C SER A 143 -6.83 6.44 -5.00
N PHE A 144 -7.02 5.13 -4.92
CA PHE A 144 -7.98 4.38 -5.72
C PHE A 144 -8.56 3.27 -4.84
N TYR A 145 -9.84 2.96 -5.00
CA TYR A 145 -10.45 1.83 -4.31
C TYR A 145 -11.61 1.25 -5.12
N LEU A 146 -11.90 -0.03 -4.87
CA LEU A 146 -13.08 -0.72 -5.37
C LEU A 146 -13.96 -1.14 -4.18
N GLY A 147 -15.26 -1.25 -4.42
CA GLY A 147 -16.23 -1.54 -3.38
C GLY A 147 -16.39 -0.38 -2.40
N ASN A 148 -16.39 -0.67 -1.11
CA ASN A 148 -16.78 0.32 -0.09
C ASN A 148 -15.61 1.19 0.44
N GLY A 149 -14.37 0.87 0.07
CA GLY A 149 -13.16 1.57 0.48
C GLY A 149 -12.56 1.12 1.81
N GLN A 150 -12.88 -0.09 2.29
CA GLN A 150 -12.30 -0.66 3.51
C GLN A 150 -10.77 -0.81 3.44
N GLY A 151 -10.21 -1.30 2.34
CA GLY A 151 -8.76 -1.44 2.16
C GLY A 151 -8.00 -0.12 2.23
N LEU A 152 -8.66 1.05 2.11
CA LEU A 152 -7.96 2.33 2.30
C LEU A 152 -7.39 2.46 3.72
N VAL A 153 -8.01 1.81 4.72
CA VAL A 153 -7.50 1.83 6.10
C VAL A 153 -6.13 1.17 6.18
N GLY A 154 -5.98 -0.07 5.72
CA GLY A 154 -4.69 -0.75 5.79
C GLY A 154 -3.68 -0.19 4.81
N ALA A 155 -4.09 0.31 3.64
CA ALA A 155 -3.18 0.96 2.70
C ALA A 155 -2.54 2.24 3.30
N ILE A 156 -3.31 3.11 3.95
CA ILE A 156 -2.78 4.28 4.68
C ILE A 156 -1.88 3.81 5.83
N GLY A 157 -2.37 2.83 6.61
CA GLY A 157 -1.65 2.30 7.75
C GLY A 157 -0.30 1.69 7.36
N ALA A 158 -0.22 1.00 6.23
CA ALA A 158 0.99 0.35 5.73
C ALA A 158 2.05 1.38 5.38
N ILE A 159 1.66 2.44 4.65
CA ILE A 159 2.54 3.59 4.37
C ILE A 159 3.05 4.17 5.69
N GLY A 160 2.14 4.45 6.63
CA GLY A 160 2.46 5.09 7.90
C GLY A 160 3.19 4.21 8.92
N TYR A 161 3.40 2.92 8.69
CA TYR A 161 4.01 2.05 9.69
C TYR A 161 5.50 2.36 9.86
N LYS A 162 5.91 2.60 11.11
CA LYS A 162 7.31 2.83 11.48
C LYS A 162 7.84 1.60 12.20
N PHE A 163 8.77 0.90 11.56
CA PHE A 163 9.44 -0.27 12.14
C PHE A 163 10.41 0.18 13.23
N SER A 164 10.20 -0.26 14.46
CA SER A 164 11.20 -0.26 15.53
C SER A 164 11.89 -1.62 15.66
N ASP A 165 11.18 -2.67 15.28
CA ASP A 165 11.63 -4.07 15.18
C ASP A 165 10.87 -4.72 14.00
N HIS A 166 11.47 -5.73 13.37
CA HIS A 166 10.90 -6.44 12.23
C HIS A 166 11.50 -7.82 12.01
N THR A 167 10.75 -8.68 11.32
CA THR A 167 11.19 -9.98 10.83
C THR A 167 11.11 -10.03 9.30
N PHE A 168 11.82 -10.98 8.68
CA PHE A 168 11.69 -11.28 7.26
C PHE A 168 10.77 -12.49 7.06
N GLU A 169 9.95 -12.46 6.01
CA GLU A 169 9.06 -13.56 5.57
C GLU A 169 9.44 -13.90 4.12
N LEU A 170 9.71 -15.19 3.85
CA LEU A 170 10.19 -15.71 2.56
C LEU A 170 9.13 -16.57 1.88
#